data_AF-H0AFB6-F1
#
_entry.id   AF-H0AFB6-F1
#
_cell.length_a   1.000
_cell.length_b   1.000
_cell.length_c   1.000
_cell.angle_alpha   90.00
_cell.angle_beta   90.00
_cell.angle_gamma   90.00
#
_symmetry.space_group_name_H-M   'P 1'
#
loop_
_entity.id
_entity.type
_entity.pdbx_description
1 polymer ?
#
loop_
_entity_poly.entity_id
_entity_poly.type
_entity_poly.pdbx_seq_one_letter_code
_entity_poly.pdbx_strand_id
1 'polypeptide(L)' 'MTALVTPKEVSADIEKDRSTVQRYLSNLMKTGLVDRERVEKEGKGRSFRYSVDKEALRENVKEALEDWYEDRKDLIDQI' A
#
# COMPACT_ATOMS: atom_id res chain seq x y z
N MET A 1 -9.19 3.27 -12.86
CA MET A 1 -9.47 1.84 -12.59
C MET A 1 -8.44 1.32 -11.61
N THR A 2 -8.90 0.72 -10.52
CA THR A 2 -8.05 0.08 -9.51
C THR A 2 -7.77 -1.35 -9.96
N ALA A 3 -6.52 -1.68 -10.26
CA ALA A 3 -6.14 -3.03 -10.62
C ALA A 3 -6.12 -3.91 -9.36
N LEU A 4 -6.86 -5.02 -9.39
CA LEU A 4 -6.88 -6.01 -8.32
C LEU A 4 -5.84 -7.09 -8.62
N VAL A 5 -4.84 -7.22 -7.76
CA VAL A 5 -3.73 -8.17 -7.92
C VAL A 5 -3.62 -9.12 -6.74
N THR A 6 -3.26 -10.36 -7.00
CA THR A 6 -2.93 -11.35 -5.99
C THR A 6 -1.44 -11.28 -5.64
N PRO A 7 -1.02 -11.73 -4.44
CA PRO A 7 0.39 -11.82 -4.10
C PRO A 7 1.20 -12.71 -5.06
N LYS A 8 0.54 -13.66 -5.74
CA LYS A 8 1.19 -14.54 -6.72
C LYS A 8 1.54 -13.76 -8.00
N GLU A 9 0.64 -12.92 -8.49
CA GLU A 9 0.88 -12.08 -9.67
C GLU A 9 2.00 -11.08 -9.38
N VAL A 10 1.91 -10.36 -8.25
CA VAL A 10 2.97 -9.43 -7.84
C VAL A 10 4.33 -10.13 -7.70
N SER A 11 4.36 -11.32 -7.10
CA SER A 11 5.59 -12.13 -6.96
C SER A 11 6.23 -12.49 -8.30
N ALA A 12 5.43 -12.77 -9.32
CA ALA A 12 5.93 -13.03 -10.67
C ALA A 12 6.46 -11.74 -11.32
N ASP A 13 5.76 -10.62 -11.16
CA ASP A 13 6.10 -9.35 -11.80
C ASP A 13 7.39 -8.72 -11.27
N ILE A 14 7.66 -8.83 -9.96
CA ILE A 14 8.82 -8.19 -9.32
C ILE A 14 9.97 -9.17 -8.99
N GLU A 15 9.85 -10.42 -9.43
CA GLU A 15 10.83 -11.49 -9.22
C GLU A 15 11.22 -11.65 -7.72
N LYS A 16 10.23 -11.59 -6.83
CA LYS A 16 10.41 -11.81 -5.39
C LYS A 16 9.61 -13.00 -4.92
N ASP A 17 10.09 -13.67 -3.88
CA ASP A 17 9.34 -14.76 -3.26
C ASP A 17 8.03 -14.25 -2.63
N ARG A 18 7.05 -15.14 -2.55
CA ARG A 18 5.71 -14.81 -2.06
C ARG A 18 5.71 -14.29 -0.62
N SER A 19 6.62 -14.75 0.25
CA SER A 19 6.65 -14.32 1.66
C SER A 19 7.16 -12.88 1.77
N THR A 20 8.16 -12.52 0.97
CA THR A 20 8.65 -11.15 0.82
C THR A 20 7.56 -10.22 0.29
N VAL A 21 6.84 -10.63 -0.76
CA VAL A 21 5.71 -9.85 -1.29
C VAL A 21 4.61 -9.67 -0.26
N GLN A 22 4.24 -10.72 0.47
CA GLN A 22 3.23 -10.61 1.53
C GLN A 22 3.66 -9.67 2.66
N ARG A 23 4.95 -9.67 3.02
CA ARG A 23 5.49 -8.70 3.99
C ARG A 23 5.37 -7.27 3.46
N TYR A 24 5.72 -7.01 2.20
CA TYR A 24 5.58 -5.69 1.58
C TYR A 24 4.13 -5.22 1.55
N LEU A 25 3.21 -6.05 1.06
CA LEU A 25 1.78 -5.74 1.05
C LEU A 25 1.24 -5.49 2.45
N SER A 26 1.69 -6.25 3.45
CA SER A 26 1.30 -6.03 4.85
C SER A 26 1.77 -4.70 5.41
N ASN A 27 2.97 -4.26 5.04
CA ASN A 27 3.48 -2.97 5.45
C ASN A 27 2.74 -1.83 4.75
N LEU A 28 2.48 -1.94 3.45
CA LEU A 28 1.74 -0.94 2.68
C LEU A 28 0.28 -0.81 3.11
N MET A 29 -0.35 -1.91 3.54
CA MET A 29 -1.69 -1.85 4.16
C MET A 29 -1.69 -1.04 5.46
N LYS A 30 -0.64 -1.16 6.29
CA LYS A 30 -0.55 -0.43 7.56
C LYS A 30 -0.43 1.09 7.36
N THR A 31 0.10 1.52 6.23
CA THR A 31 0.23 2.93 5.87
C THR A 31 -1.00 3.45 5.12
N GLY A 32 -2.02 2.62 4.87
CA GLY A 32 -3.19 3.00 4.10
C GLY A 32 -2.94 3.18 2.59
N LEU A 33 -1.80 2.73 2.07
CA LEU A 33 -1.43 2.89 0.66
C LEU A 33 -1.96 1.77 -0.23
N VAL A 34 -2.41 0.67 0.38
CA VAL A 34 -2.91 -0.52 -0.30
C VAL A 34 -4.15 -1.01 0.43
N ASP A 35 -5.21 -1.25 -0.33
CA ASP A 35 -6.42 -1.91 0.15
C ASP A 35 -6.37 -3.41 -0.09
N ARG A 36 -7.13 -4.15 0.72
CA ARG A 36 -7.27 -5.60 0.59
C ARG A 36 -8.72 -6.01 0.65
N GLU A 37 -9.17 -6.70 -0.38
CA GLU A 37 -10.46 -7.37 -0.42
C GLU A 37 -10.31 -8.88 -0.19
N ARG A 38 -11.25 -9.47 0.53
CA ARG A 38 -11.39 -10.92 0.61
C ARG A 38 -12.20 -11.39 -0.59
N VAL A 39 -11.69 -12.40 -1.29
CA VAL A 39 -12.39 -13.01 -2.41
C VAL A 39 -12.89 -14.37 -1.97
N GLU A 40 -14.21 -14.57 -2.08
CA GLU A 40 -14.81 -15.88 -1.89
C GLU A 40 -14.41 -16.79 -3.05
N LYS A 41 -13.99 -18.01 -2.68
CA LYS A 41 -13.66 -19.05 -3.65
C LYS A 41 -14.45 -20.28 -3.25
N GLU A 42 -15.26 -20.80 -4.17
CA GLU A 42 -16.01 -22.03 -3.94
C GLU A 42 -15.04 -23.14 -3.49
N GLY A 43 -15.23 -23.60 -2.25
CA GLY A 43 -14.56 -24.78 -1.69
C GLY A 43 -13.08 -24.67 -1.29
N LYS A 44 -12.36 -23.56 -1.56
CA LYS A 44 -10.91 -23.47 -1.23
C LYS A 44 -10.49 -22.15 -0.58
N GLY A 45 -10.44 -22.17 0.75
CA GLY A 45 -9.59 -21.31 1.58
C GLY A 45 -9.87 -19.81 1.54
N ARG A 46 -9.10 -19.05 2.32
CA ARG A 46 -9.13 -17.58 2.31
C ARG A 46 -8.21 -17.07 1.20
N SER A 47 -8.74 -16.33 0.25
CA SER A 47 -7.95 -15.64 -0.79
C SER A 47 -8.17 -14.14 -0.72
N PHE A 48 -7.11 -13.39 -1.05
CA PHE A 48 -7.09 -11.93 -0.96
C PHE A 48 -6.58 -11.33 -2.27
N ARG A 49 -7.21 -10.23 -2.70
CA ARG A 49 -6.68 -9.34 -3.73
C ARG A 49 -6.37 -7.99 -3.12
N TYR A 50 -5.40 -7.33 -3.73
CA TYR A 50 -4.85 -6.07 -3.30
C TYR A 50 -5.08 -5.02 -4.38
N SER A 51 -5.31 -3.79 -3.95
CA SER A 51 -5.73 -2.70 -4.82
C SER A 51 -5.06 -1.41 -4.35
N VAL A 52 -4.76 -0.52 -5.29
CA VAL A 52 -4.20 0.80 -5.00
C VAL A 52 -5.07 1.84 -5.67
N ASP A 53 -5.70 2.70 -4.87
CA ASP A 53 -6.25 3.94 -5.38
C ASP A 53 -5.10 4.92 -5.64
N LYS A 54 -4.76 5.09 -6.92
CA LYS A 54 -3.64 5.93 -7.34
C LYS A 54 -3.89 7.42 -7.06
N GLU A 55 -5.15 7.86 -7.05
CA GLU A 55 -5.48 9.25 -6.78
C GLU A 55 -5.37 9.51 -5.28
N ALA A 56 -5.98 8.66 -4.45
CA ALA A 56 -5.83 8.75 -3.01
C ALA A 56 -4.35 8.64 -2.58
N LEU A 57 -3.59 7.72 -3.18
CA LEU A 57 -2.16 7.59 -2.95
C LEU A 57 -1.40 8.88 -3.26
N ARG A 58 -1.70 9.52 -4.39
CA ARG A 58 -1.06 10.79 -4.78
C ARG A 58 -1.34 11.88 -3.75
N GLU A 59 -2.59 12.04 -3.35
CA GLU A 59 -2.97 13.08 -2.39
C GLU A 59 -2.37 12.81 -1.00
N ASN A 60 -2.42 11.56 -0.52
CA ASN A 60 -1.80 11.17 0.75
C ASN A 60 -0.29 11.46 0.78
N VAL A 61 0.43 11.25 -0.33
CA VAL A 61 1.87 11.55 -0.41
C VAL A 61 2.13 13.05 -0.36
N LYS A 62 1.29 13.87 -1.03
CA LYS A 62 1.43 15.34 -0.97
C LYS A 62 1.16 15.86 0.44
N GLU A 63 0.11 15.38 1.09
CA GLU A 63 -0.24 15.75 2.46
C GLU A 63 0.90 15.41 3.43
N ALA A 64 1.44 14.19 3.36
CA ALA A 64 2.56 13.79 4.21
C ALA A 64 3.85 14.62 3.98
N LEU A 65 4.07 15.11 2.75
CA LEU A 65 5.19 16.01 2.45
C LEU A 65 4.98 17.40 3.02
N GLU A 66 3.75 17.91 2.96
CA GLU A 66 3.36 19.20 3.53
C GLU A 66 3.48 19.19 5.05
N ASP A 67 2.93 18.17 5.71
CA ASP A 67 3.03 17.98 7.16
C ASP A 67 4.49 17.95 7.62
N TRP A 68 5.33 17.18 6.91
CA TRP A 68 6.76 17.12 7.20
C TRP A 68 7.45 18.47 7.02
N TYR A 69 7.07 19.24 6.00
CA TYR A 69 7.65 20.55 5.74
C TYR A 69 7.30 21.55 6.85
N GLU A 70 6.02 21.64 7.22
CA GLU A 70 5.56 22.52 8.29
C GLU A 70 6.19 22.12 9.64
N ASP A 71 6.23 20.82 9.98
CA ASP A 71 6.94 20.32 11.16
C ASP A 71 8.40 20.77 11.21
N ARG A 72 9.11 20.77 10.08
CA ARG A 72 10.52 21.18 10.00
C ARG A 72 10.68 22.68 10.08
N LYS A 73 9.78 23.44 9.46
CA LYS A 73 9.75 24.90 9.50
C LYS A 73 9.49 25.40 10.92
N ASP A 74 8.51 24.82 11.61
CA ASP A 74 8.21 25.13 13.02
C ASP A 74 9.42 24.89 13.94
N LEU A 75 10.21 23.84 13.69
CA LEU A 75 11.44 23.58 14.43
C LEU A 75 12.54 24.61 14.17
N ILE A 76 12.61 25.15 12.95
CA ILE A 76 13.60 26.17 12.57
C ILE A 76 13.21 27.52 13.15
N ASP A 77 11.93 27.89 13.12
CA ASP A 77 11.42 29.16 13.63
C ASP A 77 11.56 29.30 15.17
N GLN A 78 11.89 28.21 15.86
CA GLN A 78 12.20 28.17 17.30
C GLN A 78 13.68 28.44 17.63
N ILE A 79 14.54 28.65 16.64
CA ILE A 79 15.99 28.94 16.79
C ILE A 79 16.23 30.45 16.83
#